data_AF-A0AAE1RKD3-F1
#
_entry.id   AF-A0AAE1RKD3-F1
#
_cell.length_a   1.000
_cell.length_b   1.000
_cell.length_c   1.000
_cell.angle_alpha   90.00
_cell.angle_beta   90.00
_cell.angle_gamma   90.00
#
_symmetry.space_group_name_H-M   'P 1'
#
loop_
_entity.id
_entity.type
_entity.pdbx_description
1 polymer ?
#
loop_
_entity_poly.entity_id
_entity_poly.type
_entity_poly.pdbx_seq_one_letter_code
_entity_poly.pdbx_strand_id
1 'polypeptide(L)'
;MILAYFSLLILLLLSSSCAVDHEYFINDNNYVPRNVTKSDVDLVEFPLNLEFMEAEFFLWGSLGLGLDKFAPELADGGPSPIGARIAKLSPLIRDVIAQFGFQEVGHVRAIKNTIAGFPRPLLNLSRESFATVMNDAFGHPLEPPFDPYANDINYLLASYVIPYVGLTGYVGANPKLQSPTAKRLIAGLLGVESGQDAVLRTLLYERGRENVEPYGIMVTEFTNRISELRNKLGRHGIKDEGLKVKREVGAEESIRGNILAGDEYSLAYDRTPEEILRIVYGSGQENKPGGFYPNGAEGRIAKSYLGVGELIKKL
;
A
#
# COMPACT_ATOMS: atom_id res chain seq x y z
N MET A 1 24.22 41.23 24.42
CA MET A 1 24.89 39.96 24.75
C MET A 1 24.30 39.20 25.94
N ILE A 2 23.27 39.70 26.66
CA ILE A 2 22.64 38.99 27.80
C ILE A 2 21.43 38.14 27.38
N LEU A 3 20.77 38.46 26.26
CA LEU A 3 19.61 37.72 25.74
C LEU A 3 19.95 36.38 25.07
N ALA A 4 21.16 36.19 24.56
CA ALA A 4 21.55 34.93 23.89
C ALA A 4 21.82 33.77 24.86
N TYR A 5 22.20 34.08 26.11
CA TYR A 5 22.50 33.07 27.14
C TYR A 5 21.22 32.48 27.77
N PHE A 6 20.14 33.26 27.85
CA PHE A 6 18.86 32.75 28.37
C PHE A 6 18.20 31.74 27.43
N SER A 7 18.33 31.93 26.11
CA SER A 7 17.80 31.01 25.10
C SER A 7 18.53 29.66 25.09
N LEU A 8 19.84 29.66 25.36
CA LEU A 8 20.66 28.44 25.40
C LEU A 8 20.40 27.60 26.66
N LEU A 9 20.08 28.24 27.79
CA LEU A 9 19.79 27.54 29.05
C LEU A 9 18.43 26.81 29.01
N ILE A 10 17.43 27.37 28.32
CA ILE A 10 16.11 26.73 28.13
C ILE A 10 16.22 25.49 27.23
N LEU A 11 17.07 25.52 26.20
CA LEU A 11 17.36 24.38 25.33
C LEU A 11 18.11 23.24 26.06
N LEU A 12 18.97 23.57 27.03
CA LEU A 12 19.69 22.58 27.85
C LEU A 12 18.84 21.96 28.97
N LEU A 13 17.84 22.69 29.48
CA LEU A 13 16.92 22.17 30.50
C LEU A 13 15.81 21.28 29.91
N LEU A 14 15.47 21.47 28.63
CA LEU A 14 14.52 20.61 27.90
C LEU A 14 15.15 19.29 27.44
N SER A 15 16.47 19.22 27.25
CA SER A 15 17.16 17.99 26.83
C SER A 15 17.45 17.01 27.98
N SER A 16 17.44 17.47 29.24
CA SER A 16 17.64 16.60 30.41
C SER A 16 16.37 15.91 30.93
N SER A 17 15.18 16.25 30.44
CA SER A 17 13.91 15.64 30.90
C SER A 17 13.39 14.49 30.02
N CYS A 18 14.13 14.14 28.97
CA CYS A 18 13.77 13.06 28.03
C CYS A 18 14.93 12.08 27.84
N ALA A 19 15.56 11.64 28.91
CA ALA A 19 16.33 10.40 28.92
C ALA A 19 15.51 9.35 29.68
N VAL A 20 14.59 8.68 28.98
CA VAL A 20 14.02 7.43 29.47
C VAL A 20 14.90 6.34 28.87
N ASP A 21 15.80 5.80 29.70
CA ASP A 21 16.57 4.62 29.37
C ASP A 21 15.62 3.46 29.06
N HIS A 22 15.58 3.04 27.80
CA HIS A 22 14.82 1.86 27.38
C HIS A 22 15.71 0.62 27.54
N GLU A 23 15.79 0.12 28.77
CA GLU A 23 16.39 -1.19 29.05
C GLU A 23 15.46 -2.29 28.52
N TYR A 24 15.93 -3.04 27.53
CA TYR A 24 15.26 -4.21 26.97
C TYR A 24 15.34 -5.37 27.98
N PHE A 25 14.27 -5.61 28.73
CA PHE A 25 14.07 -6.89 29.41
C PHE A 25 13.26 -7.84 28.50
N ILE A 26 13.96 -8.81 27.93
CA ILE A 26 13.36 -9.99 27.28
C ILE A 26 12.90 -10.94 28.39
N ASN A 27 11.62 -11.26 28.41
CA ASN A 27 11.15 -12.48 29.07
C ASN A 27 9.97 -13.09 28.29
N ASP A 28 10.03 -14.39 28.14
CA ASP A 28 9.34 -15.23 27.15
C ASP A 28 7.83 -15.39 27.35
N ASN A 29 7.15 -15.69 26.23
CA ASN A 29 5.84 -16.33 26.08
C ASN A 29 4.59 -15.56 26.53
N ASN A 30 4.32 -14.44 25.84
CA ASN A 30 3.02 -13.92 25.39
C ASN A 30 3.18 -12.42 25.03
N TYR A 31 3.90 -12.13 23.95
CA TYR A 31 4.25 -10.76 23.58
C TYR A 31 3.10 -10.08 22.82
N VAL A 32 2.11 -9.58 23.55
CA VAL A 32 1.50 -8.30 23.15
C VAL A 32 2.44 -7.25 23.73
N PRO A 33 3.13 -6.41 22.93
CA PRO A 33 3.87 -5.31 23.52
C PRO A 33 2.87 -4.52 24.36
N ARG A 34 3.17 -4.35 25.65
CA ARG A 34 2.25 -3.79 26.68
C ARG A 34 1.69 -2.40 26.35
N ASN A 35 2.04 -1.84 25.19
CA ASN A 35 1.77 -0.49 24.72
C ASN A 35 0.95 -0.43 23.42
N VAL A 36 0.31 -1.51 22.94
CA VAL A 36 -0.60 -1.46 21.77
C VAL A 36 -1.99 -1.92 22.19
N THR A 37 -3.01 -1.11 21.95
CA THR A 37 -4.38 -1.48 22.34
C THR A 37 -4.92 -2.56 21.40
N LYS A 38 -5.90 -3.36 21.84
CA LYS A 38 -6.53 -4.37 20.98
C LYS A 38 -7.13 -3.77 19.69
N SER A 39 -7.68 -2.56 19.77
CA SER A 39 -8.18 -1.84 18.59
C SER A 39 -7.04 -1.45 17.65
N ASP A 40 -5.91 -1.00 18.19
CA ASP A 40 -4.73 -0.68 17.37
C ASP A 40 -4.14 -1.93 16.72
N VAL A 41 -4.13 -3.07 17.41
CA VAL A 41 -3.72 -4.36 16.80
C VAL A 41 -4.54 -4.63 15.55
N ASP A 42 -5.87 -4.55 15.65
CA ASP A 42 -6.75 -4.83 14.51
C ASP A 42 -6.53 -3.85 13.34
N LEU A 43 -6.29 -2.57 13.65
CA LEU A 43 -6.01 -1.53 12.66
C LEU A 43 -4.63 -1.67 12.00
N VAL A 44 -3.63 -2.15 12.72
CA VAL A 44 -2.27 -2.39 12.22
C VAL A 44 -2.18 -3.75 11.49
N GLU A 45 -2.97 -4.74 11.87
CA GLU A 45 -3.08 -6.02 11.16
C GLU A 45 -3.65 -5.85 9.76
N PHE A 46 -4.63 -4.96 9.58
CA PHE A 46 -5.29 -4.79 8.28
C PHE A 46 -4.30 -4.45 7.13
N PRO A 47 -3.45 -3.40 7.24
CA PRO A 47 -2.51 -3.04 6.17
C PRO A 47 -1.44 -4.11 5.91
N LEU A 48 -1.12 -4.99 6.86
CA LEU A 48 -0.18 -6.11 6.65
C LEU A 48 -0.53 -6.96 5.41
N ASN A 49 -1.81 -7.04 5.05
CA ASN A 49 -2.24 -7.68 3.81
C ASN A 49 -1.58 -7.04 2.57
N LEU A 50 -1.57 -5.71 2.50
CA LEU A 50 -1.04 -4.94 1.39
C LEU A 50 0.48 -4.97 1.41
N GLU A 51 1.11 -4.86 2.57
CA GLU A 51 2.57 -5.01 2.72
C GLU A 51 3.08 -6.35 2.15
N PHE A 52 2.35 -7.44 2.39
CA PHE A 52 2.68 -8.73 1.77
C PHE A 52 2.51 -8.70 0.25
N MET A 53 1.45 -8.08 -0.24
CA MET A 53 1.16 -7.98 -1.67
C MET A 53 2.25 -7.18 -2.40
N GLU A 54 2.65 -6.05 -1.83
CA GLU A 54 3.67 -5.15 -2.37
C GLU A 54 5.06 -5.77 -2.30
N ALA A 55 5.42 -6.37 -1.16
CA ALA A 55 6.68 -7.10 -1.02
C ALA A 55 6.82 -8.19 -2.08
N GLU A 56 5.80 -9.04 -2.23
CA GLU A 56 5.82 -10.08 -3.25
C GLU A 56 5.89 -9.49 -4.65
N PHE A 57 5.02 -8.53 -4.98
CA PHE A 57 4.97 -7.97 -6.33
C PHE A 57 6.30 -7.34 -6.73
N PHE A 58 6.86 -6.46 -5.89
CA PHE A 58 8.11 -5.76 -6.18
C PHE A 58 9.34 -6.66 -6.17
N LEU A 59 9.46 -7.59 -5.22
CA LEU A 59 10.58 -8.56 -5.23
C LEU A 59 10.53 -9.47 -6.46
N TRP A 60 9.36 -10.01 -6.80
CA TRP A 60 9.22 -10.84 -7.99
C TRP A 60 9.50 -10.05 -9.26
N GLY A 61 8.91 -8.87 -9.43
CA GLY A 61 9.09 -8.07 -10.64
C GLY A 61 10.54 -7.67 -10.89
N SER A 62 11.30 -7.33 -9.84
CA SER A 62 12.68 -6.88 -9.98
C SER A 62 13.72 -8.02 -9.97
N LEU A 63 13.53 -9.05 -9.14
CA LEU A 63 14.52 -10.08 -8.85
C LEU A 63 14.08 -11.50 -9.23
N GLY A 64 12.79 -11.70 -9.50
CA GLY A 64 12.23 -13.01 -9.87
C GLY A 64 12.12 -14.02 -8.72
N LEU A 65 12.17 -13.56 -7.47
CA LEU A 65 12.02 -14.35 -6.25
C LEU A 65 11.27 -13.51 -5.21
N GLY A 66 10.50 -14.14 -4.31
CA GLY A 66 9.68 -13.45 -3.30
C GLY A 66 10.19 -13.60 -1.87
N LEU A 67 9.30 -13.42 -0.88
CA LEU A 67 9.65 -13.50 0.54
C LEU A 67 10.23 -14.86 0.92
N ASP A 68 9.77 -15.94 0.29
CA ASP A 68 10.27 -17.31 0.55
C ASP A 68 11.79 -17.44 0.36
N LYS A 69 12.38 -16.56 -0.47
CA LYS A 69 13.83 -16.48 -0.66
C LYS A 69 14.50 -15.49 0.29
N PHE A 70 13.95 -14.28 0.39
CA PHE A 70 14.66 -13.14 0.99
C PHE A 70 14.36 -12.94 2.47
N ALA A 71 13.20 -13.35 2.94
CA ALA A 71 12.75 -13.23 4.33
C ALA A 71 11.66 -14.29 4.64
N PRO A 72 11.99 -15.60 4.55
CA PRO A 72 11.01 -16.68 4.73
C PRO A 72 10.35 -16.67 6.12
N GLU A 73 11.05 -16.15 7.13
CA GLU A 73 10.54 -15.95 8.48
C GLU A 73 9.35 -14.97 8.53
N LEU A 74 9.28 -14.02 7.60
CA LEU A 74 8.19 -13.07 7.52
C LEU A 74 6.97 -13.65 6.81
N ALA A 75 7.18 -14.47 5.77
CA ALA A 75 6.11 -15.22 5.10
C ALA A 75 5.41 -16.21 6.05
N ASP A 76 6.16 -16.75 7.02
CA ASP A 76 5.63 -17.46 8.20
C ASP A 76 4.75 -18.66 7.82
N GLY A 77 5.21 -19.42 6.83
CA GLY A 77 4.52 -20.60 6.30
C GLY A 77 3.33 -20.30 5.40
N GLY A 78 3.02 -19.02 5.12
CA GLY A 78 1.98 -18.64 4.17
C GLY A 78 2.29 -19.09 2.74
N PRO A 79 1.29 -19.38 1.89
CA PRO A 79 1.49 -19.90 0.53
C PRO A 79 2.16 -18.88 -0.40
N SER A 80 3.01 -19.35 -1.32
CA SER A 80 3.63 -18.50 -2.35
C SER A 80 2.57 -17.86 -3.27
N PRO A 81 2.81 -16.64 -3.80
CA PRO A 81 1.85 -15.98 -4.68
C PRO A 81 1.66 -16.75 -6.00
N ILE A 82 0.44 -16.70 -6.53
CA ILE A 82 0.12 -17.25 -7.84
C ILE A 82 0.61 -16.29 -8.93
N GLY A 83 1.32 -16.83 -9.91
CA GLY A 83 1.61 -16.14 -11.19
C GLY A 83 2.60 -14.98 -11.13
N ALA A 84 3.17 -14.68 -9.95
CA ALA A 84 4.24 -13.71 -9.82
C ALA A 84 5.47 -14.15 -10.60
N ARG A 85 6.14 -13.20 -11.28
CA ARG A 85 7.33 -13.48 -12.10
C ARG A 85 8.21 -12.26 -12.26
N ILE A 86 9.41 -12.48 -12.77
CA ILE A 86 10.31 -11.39 -13.15
C ILE A 86 9.75 -10.56 -14.31
N ALA A 87 9.83 -9.24 -14.19
CA ALA A 87 9.45 -8.29 -15.22
C ALA A 87 10.64 -7.95 -16.13
N LYS A 88 10.36 -7.60 -17.38
CA LYS A 88 11.37 -7.09 -18.32
C LYS A 88 11.64 -5.61 -18.07
N LEU A 89 12.38 -5.32 -17.00
CA LEU A 89 12.68 -3.96 -16.57
C LEU A 89 14.05 -3.48 -17.09
N SER A 90 14.12 -2.22 -17.50
CA SER A 90 15.38 -1.50 -17.72
C SER A 90 16.19 -1.41 -16.42
N PRO A 91 17.51 -1.18 -16.48
CA PRO A 91 18.36 -1.18 -15.28
C PRO A 91 17.88 -0.20 -14.19
N LEU A 92 17.49 1.01 -14.57
CA LEU A 92 17.00 2.02 -13.62
C LEU A 92 15.69 1.58 -12.95
N ILE A 93 14.70 1.17 -13.75
CA ILE A 93 13.40 0.78 -13.20
C ILE A 93 13.53 -0.48 -12.35
N ARG A 94 14.37 -1.44 -12.76
CA ARG A 94 14.65 -2.62 -11.96
C ARG A 94 15.25 -2.28 -10.60
N ASP A 95 16.23 -1.39 -10.57
CA ASP A 95 16.88 -0.94 -9.34
C ASP A 95 15.88 -0.26 -8.40
N VAL A 96 15.07 0.68 -8.91
CA VAL A 96 14.02 1.34 -8.14
C VAL A 96 13.01 0.35 -7.57
N ILE A 97 12.51 -0.58 -8.38
CA ILE A 97 11.53 -1.59 -7.91
C ILE A 97 12.17 -2.58 -6.93
N ALA A 98 13.47 -2.89 -7.06
CA ALA A 98 14.17 -3.72 -6.07
C ALA A 98 14.28 -3.01 -4.72
N GLN A 99 14.55 -1.70 -4.71
CA GLN A 99 14.54 -0.89 -3.49
C GLN A 99 13.17 -0.96 -2.81
N PHE A 100 12.08 -0.83 -3.57
CA PHE A 100 10.72 -0.94 -3.02
C PHE A 100 10.48 -2.31 -2.42
N GLY A 101 10.80 -3.40 -3.13
CA GLY A 101 10.62 -4.75 -2.61
C GLY A 101 11.33 -4.99 -1.27
N PHE A 102 12.54 -4.44 -1.07
CA PHE A 102 13.23 -4.53 0.21
C PHE A 102 12.69 -3.57 1.29
N GLN A 103 12.12 -2.43 0.91
CA GLN A 103 11.41 -1.54 1.83
C GLN A 103 10.16 -2.23 2.37
N GLU A 104 9.38 -2.92 1.52
CA GLU A 104 8.21 -3.69 1.93
C GLU A 104 8.55 -4.87 2.84
N VAL A 105 9.67 -5.56 2.58
CA VAL A 105 10.23 -6.54 3.54
C VAL A 105 10.48 -5.88 4.90
N GLY A 106 10.95 -4.63 4.91
CA GLY A 106 11.09 -3.80 6.10
C GLY A 106 9.76 -3.48 6.77
N HIS A 107 8.73 -3.12 6.01
CA HIS A 107 7.39 -2.81 6.53
C HIS A 107 6.73 -4.04 7.18
N VAL A 108 6.72 -5.18 6.49
CA VAL A 108 6.22 -6.45 7.04
C VAL A 108 6.94 -6.77 8.36
N ARG A 109 8.27 -6.63 8.41
CA ARG A 109 9.05 -6.84 9.64
C ARG A 109 8.69 -5.85 10.75
N ALA A 110 8.52 -4.58 10.42
CA ALA A 110 8.18 -3.55 11.40
C ALA A 110 6.81 -3.82 12.03
N ILE A 111 5.82 -4.24 11.23
CA ILE A 111 4.51 -4.65 11.72
C ILE A 111 4.63 -5.91 12.59
N LYS A 112 5.27 -6.98 12.10
CA LYS A 112 5.40 -8.25 12.84
C LYS A 112 6.26 -8.18 14.11
N ASN A 113 7.13 -7.18 14.21
CA ASN A 113 7.84 -6.87 15.46
C ASN A 113 6.99 -6.08 16.46
N THR A 114 5.95 -5.39 15.99
CA THR A 114 5.06 -4.57 16.81
C THR A 114 3.81 -5.33 17.25
N ILE A 115 3.34 -6.27 16.45
CA ILE A 115 2.18 -7.12 16.74
C ILE A 115 2.43 -8.53 16.19
N ALA A 116 1.69 -9.54 16.65
CA ALA A 116 1.86 -10.91 16.15
C ALA A 116 1.62 -11.00 14.62
N GLY A 117 0.60 -10.30 14.11
CA GLY A 117 0.22 -10.36 12.69
C GLY A 117 -0.31 -11.73 12.29
N PHE A 118 -0.14 -12.07 11.01
CA PHE A 118 -0.55 -13.35 10.43
C PHE A 118 0.43 -13.81 9.34
N PRO A 119 0.45 -15.11 8.99
CA PRO A 119 1.17 -15.61 7.82
C PRO A 119 0.71 -14.95 6.52
N ARG A 120 1.61 -14.84 5.54
CA ARG A 120 1.31 -14.26 4.22
C ARG A 120 0.02 -14.88 3.64
N PRO A 121 -1.00 -14.08 3.27
CA PRO A 121 -2.20 -14.61 2.63
C PRO A 121 -1.89 -15.13 1.21
N LEU A 122 -2.78 -15.97 0.66
CA LEU A 122 -2.65 -16.36 -0.74
C LEU A 122 -2.93 -15.14 -1.64
N LEU A 123 -1.94 -14.76 -2.43
CA LEU A 123 -2.00 -13.65 -3.36
C LEU A 123 -2.10 -14.15 -4.81
N ASN A 124 -2.85 -13.45 -5.65
CA ASN A 124 -2.90 -13.70 -7.09
C ASN A 124 -2.32 -12.52 -7.87
N LEU A 125 -1.03 -12.62 -8.18
CA LEU A 125 -0.25 -11.63 -8.91
C LEU A 125 -0.07 -12.04 -10.39
N SER A 126 -0.94 -12.92 -10.91
CA SER A 126 -0.83 -13.40 -12.28
C SER A 126 -1.15 -12.30 -13.30
N ARG A 127 -0.68 -12.47 -14.54
CA ARG A 127 -1.04 -11.54 -15.62
C ARG A 127 -2.56 -11.47 -15.83
N GLU A 128 -3.29 -12.56 -15.62
CA GLU A 128 -4.74 -12.63 -15.81
C GLU A 128 -5.47 -11.78 -14.76
N SER A 129 -4.94 -11.73 -13.54
CA SER A 129 -5.45 -10.86 -12.47
C SER A 129 -5.34 -9.39 -12.88
N PHE A 130 -4.13 -8.96 -13.28
CA PHE A 130 -3.90 -7.59 -13.75
C PHE A 130 -4.64 -7.25 -15.06
N ALA A 131 -4.76 -8.21 -15.98
CA ALA A 131 -5.56 -8.04 -17.19
C ALA A 131 -7.03 -7.78 -16.87
N THR A 132 -7.59 -8.50 -15.89
CA THR A 132 -8.97 -8.28 -15.43
C THR A 132 -9.13 -6.86 -14.89
N VAL A 133 -8.20 -6.40 -14.03
CA VAL A 133 -8.22 -5.02 -13.50
C VAL A 133 -8.20 -3.99 -14.63
N MET A 134 -7.30 -4.14 -15.62
CA MET A 134 -7.24 -3.19 -16.73
C MET A 134 -8.49 -3.26 -17.60
N ASN A 135 -9.02 -4.44 -17.88
CA ASN A 135 -10.27 -4.58 -18.63
C ASN A 135 -11.44 -3.88 -17.93
N ASP A 136 -11.54 -4.00 -16.60
CA ASP A 136 -12.56 -3.33 -15.81
C ASP A 136 -12.40 -1.81 -15.80
N ALA A 137 -11.14 -1.32 -15.81
CA ALA A 137 -10.83 0.11 -15.89
C ALA A 137 -11.25 0.71 -17.23
N PHE A 138 -11.09 -0.03 -18.33
CA PHE A 138 -11.51 0.39 -19.67
C PHE A 138 -12.98 0.05 -19.97
N GLY A 139 -13.61 -0.83 -19.20
CA GLY A 139 -14.97 -1.32 -19.44
C GLY A 139 -15.07 -2.29 -20.61
N HIS A 140 -13.94 -2.78 -21.14
CA HIS A 140 -13.87 -3.79 -22.20
C HIS A 140 -12.51 -4.52 -22.14
N PRO A 141 -12.40 -5.73 -22.72
CA PRO A 141 -11.13 -6.41 -22.86
C PRO A 141 -10.12 -5.59 -23.68
N LEU A 142 -8.89 -5.50 -23.17
CA LEU A 142 -7.72 -5.05 -23.95
C LEU A 142 -7.16 -6.22 -24.75
N GLU A 143 -6.76 -5.96 -26.00
CA GLU A 143 -6.20 -6.97 -26.90
C GLU A 143 -4.79 -6.55 -27.35
N PRO A 144 -3.74 -7.34 -27.05
CA PRO A 144 -3.75 -8.57 -26.23
C PRO A 144 -4.00 -8.25 -24.74
N PRO A 145 -4.33 -9.26 -23.90
CA PRO A 145 -4.52 -9.05 -22.46
C PRO A 145 -3.35 -8.31 -21.81
N PHE A 146 -3.65 -7.37 -20.91
CA PHE A 146 -2.61 -6.58 -20.24
C PHE A 146 -1.65 -7.46 -19.45
N ASP A 147 -0.37 -7.28 -19.74
CA ASP A 147 0.70 -8.01 -19.08
C ASP A 147 1.53 -7.05 -18.21
N PRO A 148 1.45 -7.15 -16.87
CA PRO A 148 2.20 -6.26 -15.97
C PRO A 148 3.72 -6.48 -16.05
N TYR A 149 4.19 -7.63 -16.54
CA TYR A 149 5.61 -8.01 -16.54
C TYR A 149 6.31 -7.71 -17.88
N ALA A 150 5.60 -7.16 -18.86
CA ALA A 150 6.07 -7.06 -20.24
C ALA A 150 7.20 -6.05 -20.48
N ASN A 151 7.19 -4.92 -19.77
CA ASN A 151 8.15 -3.81 -19.91
C ASN A 151 7.98 -2.80 -18.75
N ASP A 152 8.82 -1.76 -18.74
CA ASP A 152 8.81 -0.68 -17.76
C ASP A 152 7.43 -0.01 -17.59
N ILE A 153 6.78 0.43 -18.67
CA ILE A 153 5.51 1.17 -18.60
C ILE A 153 4.40 0.27 -18.04
N ASN A 154 4.30 -0.95 -18.54
CA ASN A 154 3.30 -1.91 -18.06
C ASN A 154 3.50 -2.20 -16.57
N TYR A 155 4.74 -2.39 -16.14
CA TYR A 155 5.03 -2.66 -14.75
C TYR A 155 4.75 -1.45 -13.86
N LEU A 156 5.14 -0.24 -14.28
CA LEU A 156 4.82 0.98 -13.54
C LEU A 156 3.30 1.22 -13.45
N LEU A 157 2.53 0.96 -14.51
CA LEU A 157 1.07 1.05 -14.49
C LEU A 157 0.42 -0.02 -13.60
N ALA A 158 0.97 -1.24 -13.58
CA ALA A 158 0.53 -2.29 -12.67
C ALA A 158 0.84 -1.93 -11.21
N SER A 159 2.04 -1.41 -10.94
CA SER A 159 2.41 -0.87 -9.64
C SER A 159 1.48 0.26 -9.24
N TYR A 160 1.13 1.18 -10.15
CA TYR A 160 0.21 2.29 -9.85
C TYR A 160 -1.16 1.84 -9.30
N VAL A 161 -1.60 0.60 -9.58
CA VAL A 161 -2.85 0.05 -9.02
C VAL A 161 -2.79 -0.13 -7.49
N ILE A 162 -1.61 -0.43 -6.92
CA ILE A 162 -1.49 -1.07 -5.58
C ILE A 162 -1.12 -0.07 -4.45
N PRO A 163 0.06 0.60 -4.42
CA PRO A 163 0.56 1.34 -3.25
C PRO A 163 -0.34 2.49 -2.80
N TYR A 164 -1.00 3.15 -3.75
CA TYR A 164 -1.94 4.22 -3.41
C TYR A 164 -3.13 3.73 -2.57
N VAL A 165 -3.50 2.45 -2.69
CA VAL A 165 -4.54 1.84 -1.83
C VAL A 165 -4.00 1.60 -0.42
N GLY A 166 -2.73 1.21 -0.28
CA GLY A 166 -2.02 1.06 1.00
C GLY A 166 -1.93 2.35 1.78
N LEU A 167 -1.37 3.40 1.17
CA LEU A 167 -1.18 4.69 1.83
C LEU A 167 -2.49 5.33 2.27
N THR A 168 -3.55 5.24 1.45
CA THR A 168 -4.86 5.80 1.82
C THR A 168 -5.51 5.03 2.98
N GLY A 169 -5.19 3.75 3.14
CA GLY A 169 -5.53 2.97 4.33
C GLY A 169 -4.84 3.46 5.59
N TYR A 170 -3.56 3.84 5.51
CA TYR A 170 -2.84 4.44 6.64
C TYR A 170 -3.44 5.77 7.07
N VAL A 171 -3.79 6.64 6.12
CA VAL A 171 -4.49 7.90 6.41
C VAL A 171 -5.83 7.63 7.13
N GLY A 172 -6.62 6.65 6.65
CA GLY A 172 -7.91 6.29 7.26
C GLY A 172 -7.80 5.60 8.64
N ALA A 173 -6.66 4.98 8.94
CA ALA A 173 -6.38 4.38 10.24
C ALA A 173 -5.93 5.42 11.28
N ASN A 174 -5.14 6.42 10.88
CA ASN A 174 -4.54 7.43 11.77
C ASN A 174 -5.47 8.02 12.85
N PRO A 175 -6.68 8.53 12.52
CA PRO A 175 -7.55 9.13 13.53
C PRO A 175 -8.12 8.13 14.53
N LYS A 176 -8.04 6.82 14.25
CA LYS A 176 -8.59 5.74 15.08
C LYS A 176 -7.54 5.15 16.03
N LEU A 177 -6.25 5.38 15.75
CA LEU A 177 -5.15 4.87 16.56
C LEU A 177 -5.12 5.54 17.93
N GLN A 178 -4.89 4.75 18.97
CA GLN A 178 -4.82 5.20 20.36
C GLN A 178 -3.39 5.25 20.86
N SER A 179 -2.63 4.16 20.68
CA SER A 179 -1.32 4.05 21.29
C SER A 179 -0.22 4.84 20.55
N PRO A 180 0.73 5.45 21.28
CA PRO A 180 1.89 6.09 20.66
C PRO A 180 2.71 5.14 19.80
N THR A 181 2.81 3.86 20.19
CA THR A 181 3.52 2.84 19.42
C THR A 181 2.88 2.62 18.05
N ALA A 182 1.56 2.45 18.00
CA ALA A 182 0.85 2.25 16.74
C ALA A 182 0.88 3.51 15.87
N LYS A 183 0.70 4.70 16.47
CA LYS A 183 0.81 5.98 15.77
C LYS A 183 2.19 6.17 15.14
N ARG A 184 3.26 5.87 15.88
CA ARG A 184 4.63 5.96 15.36
C ARG A 184 4.87 5.00 14.21
N LEU A 185 4.40 3.75 14.34
CA LEU A 185 4.52 2.75 13.30
C LEU A 185 3.80 3.19 12.03
N ILE A 186 2.51 3.47 12.11
CA ILE A 186 1.67 3.82 10.95
C ILE A 186 2.15 5.12 10.29
N ALA A 187 2.53 6.14 11.07
CA ALA A 187 3.09 7.37 10.50
C ALA A 187 4.43 7.14 9.79
N GLY A 188 5.26 6.23 10.30
CA GLY A 188 6.53 5.86 9.67
C GLY A 188 6.34 5.12 8.34
N LEU A 189 5.42 4.16 8.31
CA LEU A 189 5.04 3.42 7.08
C LEU A 189 4.47 4.38 6.04
N LEU A 190 3.47 5.19 6.41
CA LEU A 190 2.86 6.20 5.54
C LEU A 190 3.90 7.11 4.87
N GLY A 191 4.97 7.50 5.57
CA GLY A 191 6.02 8.34 5.02
C GLY A 191 6.79 7.69 3.86
N VAL A 192 7.11 6.39 3.98
CA VAL A 192 7.83 5.63 2.94
C VAL A 192 6.90 5.35 1.76
N GLU A 193 5.68 4.86 2.04
CA GLU A 193 4.63 4.61 1.05
C GLU A 193 4.33 5.83 0.18
N SER A 194 4.19 7.00 0.81
CA SER A 194 3.97 8.26 0.09
C SER A 194 5.13 8.59 -0.85
N GLY A 195 6.36 8.27 -0.46
CA GLY A 195 7.56 8.45 -1.29
C GLY A 195 7.58 7.49 -2.49
N GLN A 196 7.19 6.24 -2.29
CA GLN A 196 7.12 5.24 -3.36
C GLN A 196 6.03 5.59 -4.37
N ASP A 197 4.84 5.98 -3.92
CA ASP A 197 3.77 6.47 -4.79
C ASP A 197 4.23 7.70 -5.61
N ALA A 198 4.86 8.68 -4.96
CA ALA A 198 5.39 9.87 -5.65
C ALA A 198 6.42 9.50 -6.73
N VAL A 199 7.30 8.52 -6.48
CA VAL A 199 8.27 8.04 -7.46
C VAL A 199 7.58 7.35 -8.64
N LEU A 200 6.63 6.44 -8.39
CA LEU A 200 5.87 5.77 -9.46
C LEU A 200 5.12 6.79 -10.32
N ARG A 201 4.42 7.72 -9.67
CA ARG A 201 3.65 8.77 -10.33
C ARG A 201 4.55 9.69 -11.14
N THR A 202 5.73 10.04 -10.64
CA THR A 202 6.71 10.86 -11.38
C THR A 202 7.25 10.14 -12.61
N LEU A 203 7.63 8.86 -12.49
CA LEU A 203 8.12 8.05 -13.60
C LEU A 203 7.07 7.88 -14.70
N LEU A 204 5.80 7.69 -14.32
CA LEU A 204 4.68 7.65 -15.25
C LEU A 204 4.35 9.02 -15.83
N TYR A 205 4.47 10.09 -15.05
CA TYR A 205 4.19 11.46 -15.49
C TYR A 205 5.18 11.91 -16.58
N GLU A 206 6.46 11.60 -16.40
CA GLU A 206 7.50 11.81 -17.43
C GLU A 206 7.12 11.13 -18.76
N ARG A 207 6.56 9.93 -18.68
CA ARG A 207 6.12 9.11 -19.82
C ARG A 207 4.66 9.37 -20.22
N GLY A 208 4.03 10.39 -19.66
CA GLY A 208 2.57 10.56 -19.73
C GLY A 208 2.01 10.66 -21.15
N ARG A 209 2.82 11.16 -22.10
CA ARG A 209 2.48 11.31 -23.53
C ARG A 209 2.82 10.10 -24.39
N GLU A 210 3.52 9.12 -23.83
CA GLU A 210 3.85 7.88 -24.53
C GLU A 210 2.60 6.99 -24.60
N ASN A 211 2.51 6.22 -25.68
CA ASN A 211 1.48 5.20 -25.81
C ASN A 211 1.95 3.92 -25.11
N VAL A 212 1.03 3.28 -24.40
CA VAL A 212 1.21 1.92 -23.90
C VAL A 212 1.00 0.97 -25.08
N GLU A 213 2.09 0.47 -25.63
CA GLU A 213 2.04 -0.47 -26.75
C GLU A 213 1.58 -1.87 -26.28
N PRO A 214 0.75 -2.58 -27.07
CA PRO A 214 0.31 -2.25 -28.43
C PRO A 214 -1.06 -1.52 -28.49
N TYR A 215 -1.55 -1.00 -27.37
CA TYR A 215 -2.92 -0.48 -27.27
C TYR A 215 -3.12 0.86 -27.97
N GLY A 216 -2.03 1.62 -28.21
CA GLY A 216 -2.12 2.97 -28.77
C GLY A 216 -2.81 3.98 -27.85
N ILE A 217 -2.86 3.69 -26.55
CA ILE A 217 -3.50 4.51 -25.52
C ILE A 217 -2.42 5.16 -24.66
N MET A 218 -2.55 6.45 -24.38
CA MET A 218 -1.56 7.19 -23.60
C MET A 218 -1.46 6.71 -22.14
N VAL A 219 -0.26 6.79 -21.57
CA VAL A 219 -0.01 6.52 -20.13
C VAL A 219 -0.93 7.33 -19.21
N THR A 220 -1.17 8.62 -19.50
CA THR A 220 -2.10 9.42 -18.69
C THR A 220 -3.54 8.90 -18.74
N GLU A 221 -3.98 8.35 -19.88
CA GLU A 221 -5.34 7.78 -19.99
C GLU A 221 -5.44 6.52 -19.13
N PHE A 222 -4.43 5.62 -19.18
CA PHE A 222 -4.36 4.46 -18.29
C PHE A 222 -4.46 4.85 -16.82
N THR A 223 -3.65 5.81 -16.35
CA THR A 223 -3.69 6.23 -14.93
C THR A 223 -5.03 6.85 -14.54
N ASN A 224 -5.67 7.62 -15.42
CA ASN A 224 -7.00 8.16 -15.18
C ASN A 224 -8.05 7.03 -15.07
N ARG A 225 -8.04 6.05 -15.98
CA ARG A 225 -8.96 4.89 -15.95
C ARG A 225 -8.78 4.02 -14.71
N ILE A 226 -7.54 3.76 -14.31
CA ILE A 226 -7.24 3.02 -13.08
C ILE A 226 -7.81 3.77 -11.87
N SER A 227 -7.65 5.09 -11.82
CA SER A 227 -8.15 5.90 -10.70
C SER A 227 -9.68 5.93 -10.64
N GLU A 228 -10.33 6.09 -11.80
CA GLU A 228 -11.79 5.99 -11.94
C GLU A 228 -12.31 4.63 -11.46
N LEU A 229 -11.63 3.54 -11.82
CA LEU A 229 -11.97 2.20 -11.34
C LEU A 229 -11.88 2.09 -9.82
N ARG A 230 -10.78 2.56 -9.21
CA ARG A 230 -10.61 2.50 -7.74
C ARG A 230 -11.70 3.30 -7.01
N ASN A 231 -12.06 4.48 -7.52
CA ASN A 231 -13.16 5.26 -6.97
C ASN A 231 -14.52 4.53 -7.12
N LYS A 232 -14.78 3.93 -8.28
CA LYS A 232 -15.98 3.13 -8.54
C LYS A 232 -16.09 1.93 -7.59
N LEU A 233 -15.01 1.19 -7.39
CA LEU A 233 -14.97 0.01 -6.51
C LEU A 233 -15.06 0.40 -5.03
N GLY A 234 -14.44 1.51 -4.62
CA GLY A 234 -14.52 2.01 -3.24
C GLY A 234 -15.94 2.44 -2.84
N ARG A 235 -16.72 2.99 -3.79
CA ARG A 235 -18.12 3.43 -3.62
C ARG A 235 -18.31 4.59 -2.62
N HIS A 236 -17.30 5.44 -2.46
CA HIS A 236 -17.34 6.57 -1.52
C HIS A 236 -16.71 7.85 -2.10
N GLY A 237 -17.16 8.27 -3.28
CA GLY A 237 -16.70 9.50 -3.93
C GLY A 237 -15.31 9.37 -4.56
N ILE A 238 -14.65 10.52 -4.73
CA ILE A 238 -13.31 10.64 -5.33
C ILE A 238 -12.30 10.58 -4.19
N LYS A 239 -11.46 9.54 -4.22
CA LYS A 239 -10.37 9.32 -3.24
C LYS A 239 -9.07 8.94 -3.94
N ASP A 240 -9.00 9.25 -5.22
CA ASP A 240 -7.87 8.96 -6.10
C ASP A 240 -8.07 9.68 -7.43
N GLU A 241 -6.96 10.07 -8.03
CA GLU A 241 -6.91 10.86 -9.24
C GLU A 241 -5.71 10.45 -10.08
N GLY A 242 -5.91 10.39 -11.39
CA GLY A 242 -4.85 10.09 -12.33
C GLY A 242 -3.87 11.25 -12.50
N LEU A 243 -2.88 11.08 -13.37
CA LEU A 243 -1.75 12.01 -13.52
C LEU A 243 -2.11 13.33 -14.21
N LYS A 244 -3.28 13.38 -14.84
CA LYS A 244 -3.78 14.56 -15.55
C LYS A 244 -5.26 14.76 -15.27
N VAL A 245 -5.56 15.84 -14.55
CA VAL A 245 -6.91 16.21 -14.13
C VAL A 245 -7.43 17.42 -14.90
N LYS A 246 -8.72 17.73 -14.68
CA LYS A 246 -9.29 19.01 -15.07
C LYS A 246 -8.70 20.11 -14.16
N ARG A 247 -8.61 21.34 -14.67
CA ARG A 247 -7.91 22.42 -13.95
C ARG A 247 -8.59 22.72 -12.61
N GLU A 248 -9.90 22.62 -12.57
CA GLU A 248 -10.77 22.88 -11.42
C GLU A 248 -10.63 21.81 -10.32
N VAL A 249 -9.98 20.68 -10.62
CA VAL A 249 -9.71 19.60 -9.67
C VAL A 249 -8.25 19.59 -9.22
N GLY A 250 -7.35 20.14 -10.04
CA GLY A 250 -5.94 20.19 -9.66
C GLY A 250 -5.66 21.20 -8.55
N ALA A 251 -4.46 21.11 -7.97
CA ALA A 251 -4.05 21.94 -6.82
C ALA A 251 -4.38 23.43 -7.01
N GLU A 252 -5.03 24.00 -6.01
CA GLU A 252 -5.49 25.40 -5.97
C GLU A 252 -6.30 25.81 -7.22
N GLU A 253 -7.01 24.85 -7.84
CA GLU A 253 -7.78 25.01 -9.08
C GLU A 253 -6.97 25.63 -10.24
N SER A 254 -5.65 25.44 -10.21
CA SER A 254 -4.71 26.26 -10.99
C SER A 254 -3.89 25.47 -11.99
N ILE A 255 -3.76 24.15 -11.80
CA ILE A 255 -2.89 23.29 -12.60
C ILE A 255 -3.60 21.99 -13.01
N ARG A 256 -3.12 21.35 -14.08
CA ARG A 256 -3.69 20.09 -14.61
C ARG A 256 -2.81 18.87 -14.36
N GLY A 257 -1.52 19.07 -14.08
CA GLY A 257 -0.61 17.99 -13.73
C GLY A 257 -0.84 17.58 -12.29
N ASN A 258 -0.85 16.27 -12.03
CA ASN A 258 -1.26 15.73 -10.75
C ASN A 258 -0.33 14.59 -10.32
N ILE A 259 0.92 14.93 -10.01
CA ILE A 259 1.91 13.94 -9.56
C ILE A 259 1.59 13.43 -8.17
N LEU A 260 1.01 14.26 -7.29
CA LEU A 260 0.57 13.87 -5.95
C LEU A 260 -0.95 14.07 -5.88
N ALA A 261 -1.70 13.00 -5.69
CA ALA A 261 -3.15 13.09 -5.56
C ALA A 261 -3.54 13.39 -4.11
N GLY A 262 -4.32 14.46 -3.92
CA GLY A 262 -4.84 14.89 -2.63
C GLY A 262 -6.18 15.59 -2.76
N ASP A 263 -6.81 15.84 -1.63
CA ASP A 263 -8.10 16.56 -1.54
C ASP A 263 -7.94 18.07 -1.79
N GLU A 264 -9.01 18.84 -1.55
CA GLU A 264 -9.01 20.30 -1.72
C GLU A 264 -7.95 21.02 -0.86
N TYR A 265 -7.47 20.39 0.21
CA TYR A 265 -6.40 20.89 1.07
C TYR A 265 -5.03 20.29 0.74
N SER A 266 -4.92 19.57 -0.37
CA SER A 266 -3.75 18.77 -0.75
C SER A 266 -3.35 17.73 0.32
N LEU A 267 -4.32 17.25 1.11
CA LEU A 267 -4.12 16.13 2.02
C LEU A 267 -4.32 14.82 1.26
N ALA A 268 -3.53 13.80 1.59
CA ALA A 268 -3.75 12.47 1.05
C ALA A 268 -5.14 11.97 1.46
N TYR A 269 -5.85 11.34 0.52
CA TYR A 269 -7.19 10.81 0.77
C TYR A 269 -7.14 9.67 1.80
N ASP A 270 -8.23 9.50 2.55
CA ASP A 270 -8.41 8.36 3.45
C ASP A 270 -9.22 7.24 2.78
N ARG A 271 -8.95 5.98 3.09
CA ARG A 271 -9.85 4.87 2.81
C ARG A 271 -10.10 4.04 4.06
N THR A 272 -11.32 3.57 4.18
CA THR A 272 -11.73 2.58 5.18
C THR A 272 -11.33 1.16 4.74
N PRO A 273 -11.25 0.20 5.68
CA PRO A 273 -10.97 -1.19 5.35
C PRO A 273 -11.92 -1.80 4.30
N GLU A 274 -13.23 -1.55 4.40
CA GLU A 274 -14.21 -2.00 3.41
C GLU A 274 -13.96 -1.44 2.01
N GLU A 275 -13.62 -0.15 1.88
CA GLU A 275 -13.27 0.44 0.58
C GLU A 275 -12.05 -0.26 -0.03
N ILE A 276 -11.04 -0.54 0.79
CA ILE A 276 -9.83 -1.24 0.35
C ILE A 276 -10.16 -2.67 -0.09
N LEU A 277 -10.92 -3.42 0.70
CA LEU A 277 -11.31 -4.80 0.36
C LEU A 277 -12.08 -4.87 -0.95
N ARG A 278 -13.04 -3.96 -1.17
CA ARG A 278 -13.80 -3.87 -2.44
C ARG A 278 -12.87 -3.67 -3.65
N ILE A 279 -11.81 -2.87 -3.48
CA ILE A 279 -10.82 -2.58 -4.52
C ILE A 279 -9.93 -3.80 -4.77
N VAL A 280 -9.28 -4.34 -3.74
CA VAL A 280 -8.29 -5.42 -3.93
C VAL A 280 -8.92 -6.76 -4.30
N TYR A 281 -10.21 -6.95 -4.00
CA TYR A 281 -10.98 -8.10 -4.49
C TYR A 281 -11.50 -7.91 -5.92
N GLY A 282 -11.48 -6.67 -6.44
CA GLY A 282 -12.02 -6.32 -7.76
C GLY A 282 -13.56 -6.44 -7.88
N SER A 283 -14.25 -6.86 -6.82
CA SER A 283 -15.67 -7.20 -6.86
C SER A 283 -16.61 -6.02 -6.54
N GLY A 284 -16.06 -4.93 -6.00
CA GLY A 284 -16.86 -3.83 -5.44
C GLY A 284 -17.62 -4.22 -4.18
N GLN A 285 -17.31 -5.39 -3.60
CA GLN A 285 -17.97 -5.98 -2.44
C GLN A 285 -16.93 -6.57 -1.46
N GLU A 286 -16.84 -5.98 -0.27
CA GLU A 286 -15.91 -6.34 0.81
C GLU A 286 -16.13 -7.76 1.38
N ASN A 287 -17.28 -8.36 1.12
CA ASN A 287 -17.63 -9.71 1.51
C ASN A 287 -17.46 -10.76 0.39
N LYS A 288 -16.92 -10.37 -0.77
CA LYS A 288 -16.68 -11.25 -1.91
C LYS A 288 -15.21 -11.22 -2.32
N PRO A 289 -14.38 -12.09 -1.74
CA PRO A 289 -13.00 -12.32 -2.16
C PRO A 289 -12.85 -12.64 -3.64
N GLY A 290 -11.67 -12.36 -4.17
CA GLY A 290 -11.35 -12.45 -5.58
C GLY A 290 -10.13 -11.60 -5.91
N GLY A 291 -9.93 -11.30 -7.20
CA GLY A 291 -8.86 -10.42 -7.66
C GLY A 291 -7.50 -10.84 -7.11
N PHE A 292 -6.85 -9.93 -6.37
CA PHE A 292 -5.53 -10.14 -5.78
C PHE A 292 -5.54 -11.05 -4.53
N TYR A 293 -6.69 -11.27 -3.90
CA TYR A 293 -6.85 -12.10 -2.71
C TYR A 293 -7.94 -13.18 -2.95
N PRO A 294 -7.62 -14.27 -3.66
CA PRO A 294 -8.61 -15.29 -4.02
C PRO A 294 -9.36 -15.89 -2.83
N ASN A 295 -8.67 -16.04 -1.70
CA ASN A 295 -9.24 -16.61 -0.47
C ASN A 295 -9.67 -15.54 0.55
N GLY A 296 -9.53 -14.26 0.19
CA GLY A 296 -9.76 -13.13 1.07
C GLY A 296 -8.49 -12.67 1.77
N ALA A 297 -8.64 -11.54 2.44
CA ALA A 297 -7.60 -10.88 3.21
C ALA A 297 -7.71 -11.35 4.67
N GLU A 298 -6.59 -11.29 5.37
CA GLU A 298 -6.40 -11.81 6.72
C GLU A 298 -6.53 -10.71 7.79
N GLY A 299 -6.53 -11.13 9.06
CA GLY A 299 -6.75 -10.25 10.22
C GLY A 299 -8.22 -10.07 10.61
N ARG A 300 -8.46 -9.59 11.83
CA ARG A 300 -9.83 -9.54 12.40
C ARG A 300 -10.79 -8.70 11.57
N ILE A 301 -10.36 -7.52 11.12
CA ILE A 301 -11.19 -6.59 10.35
C ILE A 301 -11.62 -7.22 9.03
N ALA A 302 -10.68 -7.73 8.23
CA ALA A 302 -10.99 -8.33 6.93
C ALA A 302 -11.93 -9.54 7.06
N LYS A 303 -11.62 -10.46 7.98
CA LYS A 303 -12.44 -11.67 8.22
C LYS A 303 -13.84 -11.36 8.74
N SER A 304 -14.05 -10.21 9.39
CA SER A 304 -15.38 -9.82 9.88
C SER A 304 -16.39 -9.62 8.74
N TYR A 305 -15.94 -9.16 7.57
CA TYR A 305 -16.80 -8.96 6.39
C TYR A 305 -17.16 -10.26 5.67
N LEU A 306 -16.41 -11.34 5.89
CA LEU A 306 -16.65 -12.64 5.24
C LEU A 306 -17.72 -13.49 5.94
N GLY A 307 -18.34 -12.98 7.01
CA GLY A 307 -19.39 -13.72 7.74
C GLY A 307 -18.90 -14.92 8.56
N VAL A 308 -17.58 -15.16 8.60
CA VAL A 308 -16.97 -16.28 9.36
C VAL A 308 -17.16 -16.10 10.88
N GLY A 309 -17.52 -14.91 11.34
CA GLY A 309 -17.81 -14.61 12.74
C GLY A 309 -19.11 -15.23 13.30
N GLU A 310 -20.04 -15.69 12.46
CA GLU A 310 -21.26 -16.37 12.96
C GLU A 310 -21.10 -17.88 13.14
N LEU A 311 -20.13 -18.52 12.48
CA LEU A 311 -19.91 -19.97 12.65
C LEU A 311 -19.14 -20.34 13.92
N ILE A 312 -18.37 -19.41 14.50
CA ILE A 312 -17.57 -19.68 15.72
C ILE A 312 -18.39 -19.49 17.01
N LYS A 313 -19.63 -18.98 16.93
CA LYS A 313 -20.56 -18.95 18.08
C LYS A 313 -21.40 -20.23 18.24
N LYS A 314 -21.13 -21.28 17.46
CA LYS A 314 -21.88 -22.56 17.47
C LYS A 314 -21.04 -23.82 17.65
N LEU A 315 -19.81 -23.69 18.15
CA LEU A 315 -19.02 -24.80 18.71
C LEU A 315 -18.56 -24.41 20.12
#